data_AF-A0A1M2YQ89-F1
#
_entry.id   AF-A0A1M2YQ89-F1
#
_cell.length_a   1.000
_cell.length_b   1.000
_cell.length_c   1.000
_cell.angle_alpha   90.00
_cell.angle_beta   90.00
_cell.angle_gamma   90.00
#
_symmetry.space_group_name_H-M   'P 1'
#
loop_
_entity.id
_entity.type
_entity.pdbx_description
1 polymer ?
#
loop_
_entity_poly.entity_id
_entity_poly.type
_entity_poly.pdbx_seq_one_letter_code
_entity_poly.pdbx_strand_id
1 'polypeptide(L)'
;MVHLTVKELARDISAGGVPLDTARARAVSYAQNGFIRIRASGPRTVPNEFSAYDSAAAIVLSQIQDAGVADHDTLREASRALYEWPVKSGERDAGLILPGEHYLPQHPIERVIQGINRRESWSLVINFWRDMRTGVRLVDADLYRSDQSFIGRPDIGITATPRGAVIVVLDEAMLPILLRVPAPGSRPDRRR
;
A
#
# COMPACT_ATOMS: atom_id res chain seq x y z
N MET A 1 -11.02 3.84 16.32
CA MET A 1 -10.41 3.28 15.10
C MET A 1 -11.51 2.47 14.42
N VAL A 2 -11.69 2.58 13.10
CA VAL A 2 -12.72 1.82 12.38
C VAL A 2 -12.21 0.39 12.17
N HIS A 3 -12.98 -0.60 12.61
CA HIS A 3 -12.68 -2.03 12.43
C HIS A 3 -13.46 -2.52 11.21
N LEU A 4 -12.74 -3.01 10.20
CA LEU A 4 -13.28 -3.50 8.95
C LEU A 4 -13.21 -5.02 8.90
N THR A 5 -14.19 -5.62 8.24
CA THR A 5 -14.29 -7.03 7.92
C THR A 5 -13.82 -7.30 6.49
N VAL A 6 -13.56 -8.56 6.14
CA VAL A 6 -13.27 -8.97 4.74
C VAL A 6 -14.37 -8.51 3.77
N LYS A 7 -15.63 -8.47 4.22
CA LYS A 7 -16.75 -8.00 3.40
C LYS A 7 -16.61 -6.51 3.05
N GLU A 8 -16.12 -5.70 3.98
CA GLU A 8 -15.89 -4.27 3.74
C GLU A 8 -14.67 -4.05 2.87
N LEU A 9 -13.58 -4.80 3.09
CA LEU A 9 -12.43 -4.80 2.17
C LEU A 9 -12.84 -5.12 0.73
N ALA A 10 -13.66 -6.16 0.54
CA ALA A 10 -14.15 -6.57 -0.78
C ALA A 10 -14.99 -5.48 -1.45
N ARG A 11 -15.81 -4.74 -0.67
CA ARG A 11 -16.58 -3.60 -1.20
C ARG A 11 -15.67 -2.46 -1.62
N ASP A 12 -14.63 -2.18 -0.86
CA ASP A 12 -13.69 -1.10 -1.18
C ASP A 12 -12.88 -1.41 -2.44
N ILE A 13 -12.39 -2.65 -2.57
CA ILE A 13 -11.75 -3.13 -3.80
C ILE A 13 -12.73 -3.05 -4.98
N SER A 14 -13.99 -3.48 -4.77
CA SER A 14 -15.01 -3.47 -5.83
C SER A 14 -15.41 -2.07 -6.29
N ALA A 15 -15.32 -1.06 -5.41
CA ALA A 15 -15.51 0.34 -5.78
C ALA A 15 -14.50 0.82 -6.83
N GLY A 16 -13.34 0.17 -6.94
CA GLY A 16 -12.36 0.39 -8.01
C GLY A 16 -12.69 -0.30 -9.35
N GLY A 17 -13.87 -0.93 -9.49
CA GLY A 17 -14.33 -1.58 -10.73
C GLY A 17 -14.16 -3.10 -10.77
N VAL A 18 -13.66 -3.72 -9.70
CA VAL A 18 -13.47 -5.17 -9.63
C VAL A 18 -14.80 -5.87 -9.29
N PRO A 19 -15.19 -6.96 -9.98
CA PRO A 19 -16.36 -7.74 -9.61
C PRO A 19 -16.31 -8.20 -8.14
N LEU A 20 -17.43 -8.11 -7.42
CA LEU A 20 -17.43 -8.31 -5.96
C LEU A 20 -16.93 -9.69 -5.52
N ASP A 21 -17.21 -10.74 -6.30
CA ASP A 21 -16.72 -12.09 -6.01
C ASP A 21 -15.19 -12.19 -6.16
N THR A 22 -14.64 -11.57 -7.22
CA THR A 22 -13.19 -11.45 -7.41
C THR A 22 -12.55 -10.62 -6.31
N ALA A 23 -13.16 -9.49 -5.95
CA ALA A 23 -12.71 -8.62 -4.86
C ALA A 23 -12.68 -9.35 -3.52
N ARG A 24 -13.70 -10.18 -3.24
CA ARG A 24 -13.76 -11.02 -2.04
C ARG A 24 -12.67 -12.08 -2.03
N ALA A 25 -12.46 -12.77 -3.14
CA ALA A 25 -11.38 -13.75 -3.28
C ALA A 25 -10.00 -13.11 -3.06
N ARG A 26 -9.78 -11.92 -3.63
CA ARG A 26 -8.56 -11.12 -3.43
C ARG A 26 -8.36 -10.74 -1.96
N ALA A 27 -9.37 -10.16 -1.31
CA ALA A 27 -9.29 -9.77 0.10
C ALA A 27 -8.96 -10.95 1.04
N VAL A 28 -9.58 -12.11 0.81
CA VAL A 28 -9.27 -13.35 1.56
C VAL A 28 -7.83 -13.78 1.30
N SER A 29 -7.42 -13.84 0.03
CA SER A 29 -6.08 -14.25 -0.37
C SER A 29 -5.01 -13.34 0.23
N TYR A 30 -5.20 -12.02 0.20
CA TYR A 30 -4.23 -11.07 0.77
C TYR A 30 -4.07 -11.25 2.27
N ALA A 31 -5.17 -11.46 3.00
CA ALA A 31 -5.11 -11.72 4.44
C ALA A 31 -4.41 -13.05 4.76
N GLN A 32 -4.69 -14.11 4.00
CA GLN A 32 -4.10 -15.44 4.20
C GLN A 32 -2.60 -15.48 3.89
N ASN A 33 -2.16 -14.77 2.84
CA ASN A 33 -0.75 -14.68 2.46
C ASN A 33 0.02 -13.60 3.26
N GLY A 34 -0.63 -12.90 4.18
CA GLY A 34 0.00 -11.86 5.00
C GLY A 34 0.36 -10.58 4.25
N PHE A 35 -0.25 -10.32 3.09
CA PHE A 35 -0.05 -9.09 2.32
C PHE A 35 -0.81 -7.89 2.89
N ILE A 36 -1.78 -8.13 3.78
CA ILE A 36 -2.43 -7.10 4.59
C ILE A 36 -2.45 -7.54 6.04
N ARG A 37 -2.37 -6.59 6.97
CA ARG A 37 -2.23 -6.89 8.40
C ARG A 37 -3.59 -7.15 9.05
N ILE A 38 -3.74 -8.30 9.67
CA ILE A 38 -4.88 -8.61 10.54
C ILE A 38 -4.62 -7.93 11.90
N ARG A 39 -5.54 -7.05 12.34
CA ARG A 39 -5.39 -6.25 13.56
C ARG A 39 -5.92 -6.98 14.79
N ALA A 40 -7.01 -7.73 14.61
CA ALA A 40 -7.49 -8.69 15.60
C ALA A 40 -7.90 -9.97 14.86
N SER A 41 -7.26 -11.07 15.23
CA SER A 41 -7.73 -12.41 14.90
C SER A 41 -8.53 -12.92 16.08
N GLY A 42 -9.86 -12.97 15.96
CA GLY A 42 -10.64 -13.65 16.97
C GLY A 42 -10.56 -15.18 16.84
N PRO A 43 -11.15 -15.94 17.77
CA PRO A 43 -11.36 -17.37 17.60
C PRO A 43 -12.12 -17.66 16.30
N ARG A 44 -12.13 -18.92 15.83
CA ARG A 44 -12.63 -19.34 14.50
C ARG A 44 -14.05 -18.85 14.12
N THR A 45 -14.82 -18.34 15.07
CA THR A 45 -16.18 -17.77 14.95
C THR A 45 -16.24 -16.25 14.79
N VAL A 46 -15.15 -15.53 15.01
CA VAL A 46 -15.07 -14.07 14.94
C VAL A 46 -14.33 -13.66 13.67
N PRO A 47 -14.90 -12.78 12.82
CA PRO A 47 -14.23 -12.30 11.62
C PRO A 47 -12.91 -11.59 11.95
N ASN A 48 -11.91 -11.76 11.07
CA ASN A 48 -10.70 -10.95 11.14
C ASN A 48 -11.04 -9.47 11.01
N GLU A 49 -10.37 -8.66 11.83
CA GLU A 49 -10.51 -7.20 11.81
C GLU A 49 -9.32 -6.54 11.12
N PHE A 50 -9.63 -5.52 10.33
CA PHE A 50 -8.69 -4.75 9.53
C PHE A 50 -8.88 -3.26 9.80
N SER A 51 -7.84 -2.47 9.62
CA SER A 51 -7.95 -1.00 9.65
C SER A 51 -8.27 -0.43 8.27
N ALA A 52 -8.62 0.85 8.21
CA ALA A 52 -8.77 1.57 6.94
C ALA A 52 -7.49 1.54 6.08
N TYR A 53 -6.31 1.54 6.71
CA TYR A 53 -5.02 1.43 6.03
C TYR A 53 -4.79 0.06 5.39
N ASP A 54 -5.32 -1.00 6.00
CA ASP A 54 -5.25 -2.35 5.43
C ASP A 54 -6.20 -2.47 4.23
N SER A 55 -7.32 -1.75 4.24
CA SER A 55 -8.19 -1.63 3.06
C SER A 55 -7.54 -0.84 1.93
N ALA A 56 -6.89 0.29 2.24
CA ALA A 56 -6.08 1.02 1.27
C ALA A 56 -5.02 0.11 0.61
N ALA A 57 -4.26 -0.64 1.42
CA ALA A 57 -3.29 -1.59 0.90
C ALA A 57 -3.94 -2.66 0.00
N ALA A 58 -5.10 -3.20 0.38
CA ALA A 58 -5.83 -4.17 -0.42
C ALA A 58 -6.28 -3.62 -1.79
N ILE A 59 -6.68 -2.34 -1.86
CA ILE A 59 -7.02 -1.67 -3.13
C ILE A 59 -5.77 -1.57 -4.03
N VAL A 60 -4.63 -1.15 -3.48
CA VAL A 60 -3.36 -1.05 -4.25
C VAL A 60 -2.97 -2.41 -4.81
N LEU A 61 -2.99 -3.46 -3.98
CA LEU A 61 -2.67 -4.83 -4.40
C LEU A 61 -3.62 -5.32 -5.51
N SER A 62 -4.90 -4.95 -5.43
CA SER A 62 -5.87 -5.26 -6.47
C SER A 62 -5.54 -4.60 -7.80
N GLN A 63 -5.16 -3.32 -7.80
CA GLN A 63 -4.78 -2.61 -9.02
C GLN A 63 -3.51 -3.18 -9.67
N ILE A 64 -2.55 -3.64 -8.87
CA ILE A 64 -1.36 -4.36 -9.40
C ILE A 64 -1.79 -5.63 -10.15
N GLN A 65 -2.77 -6.36 -9.61
CA GLN A 65 -3.30 -7.55 -10.27
C GLN A 65 -4.11 -7.21 -11.53
N ASP A 66 -4.83 -6.09 -11.56
CA ASP A 66 -5.53 -5.62 -12.77
C ASP A 66 -4.56 -5.17 -13.86
N ALA A 67 -3.35 -4.73 -13.50
CA ALA A 67 -2.23 -4.51 -14.42
C ALA A 67 -1.58 -5.83 -14.92
N GLY A 68 -2.14 -6.98 -14.59
CA GLY A 68 -1.68 -8.30 -15.03
C GLY A 68 -0.58 -8.91 -14.16
N VAL A 69 -0.24 -8.30 -13.02
CA VAL A 69 0.82 -8.79 -12.14
C VAL A 69 0.22 -9.41 -10.88
N ALA A 70 0.18 -10.74 -10.83
CA ALA A 70 -0.45 -11.49 -9.73
C ALA A 70 0.49 -12.48 -9.02
N ASP A 71 1.79 -12.46 -9.32
CA ASP A 71 2.74 -13.37 -8.69
C ASP A 71 3.03 -12.98 -7.23
N HIS A 72 3.24 -14.01 -6.41
CA HIS A 72 3.40 -13.88 -4.97
C HIS A 72 4.57 -12.97 -4.57
N ASP A 73 5.71 -13.08 -5.25
CA ASP A 73 6.91 -12.30 -4.92
C ASP A 73 6.68 -10.80 -5.14
N THR A 74 5.98 -10.44 -6.21
CA THR A 74 5.66 -9.04 -6.49
C THR A 74 4.67 -8.46 -5.50
N LEU A 75 3.59 -9.20 -5.19
CA LEU A 75 2.60 -8.74 -4.22
C LEU A 75 3.20 -8.62 -2.81
N ARG A 76 4.15 -9.50 -2.46
CA ARG A 76 4.90 -9.41 -1.20
C ARG A 76 5.75 -8.15 -1.13
N GLU A 77 6.51 -7.82 -2.18
CA GLU A 77 7.34 -6.61 -2.21
C GLU A 77 6.50 -5.33 -2.24
N ALA A 78 5.38 -5.33 -2.98
CA ALA A 78 4.41 -4.23 -2.95
C ALA A 78 3.83 -4.04 -1.55
N SER A 79 3.35 -5.10 -0.90
CA SER A 79 2.87 -5.07 0.48
C SER A 79 3.94 -4.52 1.42
N ARG A 80 5.19 -4.97 1.28
CA ARG A 80 6.30 -4.49 2.10
C ARG A 80 6.48 -2.97 1.96
N ALA A 81 6.51 -2.44 0.74
CA ALA A 81 6.64 -1.00 0.48
C ALA A 81 5.48 -0.17 1.08
N LEU A 82 4.29 -0.75 1.23
CA LEU A 82 3.14 -0.07 1.83
C LEU A 82 3.20 -0.01 3.36
N TYR A 83 3.90 -0.95 4.01
CA TYR A 83 3.89 -1.11 5.46
C TYR A 83 5.22 -0.85 6.17
N GLU A 84 6.35 -0.88 5.45
CA GLU A 84 7.69 -0.72 6.00
C GLU A 84 8.40 0.47 5.36
N TRP A 85 8.89 1.39 6.19
CA TRP A 85 9.84 2.41 5.76
C TRP A 85 11.19 1.74 5.46
N PRO A 86 11.71 1.81 4.22
CA PRO A 86 13.01 1.23 3.92
C PRO A 86 14.10 1.95 4.74
N VAL A 87 14.93 1.20 5.47
CA VAL A 87 15.98 1.74 6.36
C VAL A 87 16.93 2.72 5.65
N LYS A 88 17.18 2.51 4.36
CA LYS A 88 18.09 3.34 3.55
C LYS A 88 17.43 4.61 2.99
N SER A 89 16.13 4.81 3.18
CA SER A 89 15.39 6.00 2.72
C SER A 89 15.36 7.13 3.76
N GLY A 90 16.12 7.02 4.87
CA GLY A 90 16.05 7.94 6.01
C GLY A 90 16.17 9.43 5.69
N GLU A 91 16.93 9.82 4.67
CA GLU A 91 17.05 11.24 4.26
C GLU A 91 15.86 11.72 3.42
N ARG A 92 15.38 10.93 2.45
CA ARG A 92 14.18 11.27 1.66
C ARG A 92 12.95 11.26 2.55
N ASP A 93 12.81 10.20 3.33
CA ASP A 93 11.61 9.96 4.12
C ASP A 93 11.56 10.88 5.34
N ALA A 94 12.68 11.44 5.83
CA ALA A 94 12.65 12.49 6.85
C ALA A 94 11.77 13.69 6.44
N GLY A 95 11.68 14.01 5.15
CA GLY A 95 10.77 15.04 4.62
C GLY A 95 9.28 14.68 4.72
N LEU A 96 8.95 13.45 5.12
CA LEU A 96 7.58 12.95 5.26
C LEU A 96 7.02 13.07 6.68
N ILE A 97 7.84 13.50 7.65
CA ILE A 97 7.37 13.84 8.99
C ILE A 97 6.30 14.94 8.87
N LEU A 98 5.14 14.72 9.49
CA LEU A 98 4.05 15.69 9.39
C LEU A 98 4.39 16.97 10.18
N PRO A 99 3.88 18.15 9.78
CA PRO A 99 4.04 19.36 10.57
C PRO A 99 3.50 19.16 11.99
N GLY A 100 4.36 19.39 12.99
CA GLY A 100 4.04 19.20 14.41
C GLY A 100 4.29 17.79 14.95
N GLU A 101 4.78 16.87 14.13
CA GLU A 101 5.23 15.54 14.57
C GLU A 101 6.76 15.48 14.64
N HIS A 102 7.28 14.55 15.44
CA HIS A 102 8.72 14.31 15.60
C HIS A 102 9.17 12.97 15.00
N TYR A 103 8.24 12.19 14.46
CA TYR A 103 8.46 10.84 13.97
C TYR A 103 7.65 10.60 12.69
N LEU A 104 8.03 9.59 11.92
CA LEU A 104 7.28 9.17 10.75
C LEU A 104 6.01 8.43 11.16
N PRO A 105 4.91 8.52 10.37
CA PRO A 105 3.75 7.66 10.55
C PRO A 105 4.15 6.19 10.66
N GLN A 106 3.36 5.37 11.35
CA GLN A 106 3.75 3.98 11.61
C GLN A 106 3.94 3.17 10.32
N HIS A 107 3.17 3.50 9.28
CA HIS A 107 3.20 2.84 7.97
C HIS A 107 3.28 3.86 6.82
N PRO A 108 4.04 3.58 5.74
CA PRO A 108 4.07 4.41 4.54
C PRO A 108 2.69 4.71 3.95
N ILE A 109 1.79 3.72 3.89
CA ILE A 109 0.42 3.92 3.38
C ILE A 109 -0.40 4.92 4.20
N GLU A 110 -0.13 5.06 5.50
CA GLU A 110 -0.79 6.08 6.33
C GLU A 110 -0.35 7.48 5.91
N ARG A 111 0.94 7.67 5.64
CA ARG A 111 1.47 8.94 5.13
C ARG A 111 0.89 9.30 3.76
N VAL A 112 0.72 8.32 2.88
CA VAL A 112 0.06 8.51 1.57
C VAL A 112 -1.34 9.06 1.75
N ILE A 113 -2.17 8.40 2.56
CA ILE A 113 -3.57 8.81 2.77
C ILE A 113 -3.64 10.23 3.32
N GLN A 114 -2.80 10.56 4.29
CA GLN A 114 -2.71 11.91 4.85
C GLN A 114 -2.19 12.93 3.83
N GLY A 115 -1.27 12.53 2.96
CA GLY A 115 -0.73 13.34 1.86
C GLY A 115 -1.78 13.66 0.81
N ILE A 116 -2.53 12.65 0.36
CA ILE A 116 -3.64 12.83 -0.59
C ILE A 116 -4.70 13.78 -0.02
N ASN A 117 -5.02 13.66 1.28
CA ASN A 117 -5.90 14.61 1.98
C ASN A 117 -5.35 16.06 1.98
N ARG A 118 -4.03 16.23 1.84
CA ARG A 118 -3.33 17.53 1.68
C ARG A 118 -3.09 17.90 0.22
N ARG A 119 -3.67 17.17 -0.73
CA ARG A 119 -3.50 17.34 -2.19
C ARG A 119 -2.07 17.08 -2.68
N GLU A 120 -1.34 16.24 -1.98
CA GLU A 120 -0.09 15.69 -2.50
C GLU A 120 -0.38 14.48 -3.39
N SER A 121 0.34 14.37 -4.50
CA SER A 121 0.25 13.21 -5.39
C SER A 121 1.21 12.11 -5.00
N TRP A 122 0.72 10.87 -4.97
CA TRP A 122 1.45 9.71 -4.49
C TRP A 122 1.36 8.54 -5.46
N SER A 123 2.46 7.79 -5.59
CA SER A 123 2.51 6.61 -6.44
C SER A 123 3.29 5.48 -5.78
N LEU A 124 2.83 4.26 -6.01
CA LEU A 124 3.63 3.06 -5.79
C LEU A 124 4.26 2.66 -7.12
N VAL A 125 5.57 2.49 -7.14
CA VAL A 125 6.28 1.96 -8.31
C VAL A 125 6.89 0.61 -7.97
N ILE A 126 6.70 -0.34 -8.87
CA ILE A 126 7.26 -1.67 -8.80
C ILE A 126 8.16 -1.85 -10.01
N ASN A 127 9.47 -1.96 -9.79
CA ASN A 127 10.44 -2.21 -10.83
C ASN A 127 10.81 -3.69 -10.90
N PHE A 128 10.90 -4.18 -12.13
CA PHE A 128 11.34 -5.54 -12.43
C PHE A 128 12.74 -5.49 -13.02
N TRP A 129 13.63 -6.29 -12.45
CA TRP A 129 14.99 -6.42 -12.91
C TRP A 129 15.31 -7.88 -13.19
N ARG A 130 16.37 -8.09 -13.97
CA ARG A 130 16.96 -9.42 -14.19
C ARG A 130 18.42 -9.35 -13.80
N ASP A 131 18.84 -10.19 -12.86
CA ASP A 131 20.26 -10.43 -12.63
C ASP A 131 20.84 -11.13 -13.87
N MET A 132 21.83 -10.50 -14.51
CA MET A 132 22.45 -11.01 -15.74
C MET A 132 23.37 -12.19 -15.50
N ARG A 133 23.83 -12.42 -14.26
CA ARG A 133 24.69 -13.56 -13.91
C ARG A 133 23.88 -14.81 -13.62
N THR A 134 22.85 -14.66 -12.80
CA THR A 134 22.04 -15.80 -12.33
C THR A 134 20.77 -16.00 -13.15
N GLY A 135 20.35 -14.99 -13.91
CA GLY A 135 19.04 -14.98 -14.53
C GLY A 135 17.92 -14.95 -13.49
N VAL A 136 18.12 -14.50 -12.26
CA VAL A 136 17.01 -14.38 -11.30
C VAL A 136 16.22 -13.10 -11.57
N ARG A 137 14.88 -13.18 -11.48
CA ARG A 137 14.02 -11.99 -11.48
C ARG A 137 14.12 -11.33 -10.10
N LEU A 138 14.40 -10.04 -10.10
CA LEU A 138 14.38 -9.23 -8.88
C LEU A 138 13.20 -8.27 -8.98
N VAL A 139 12.47 -8.15 -7.88
CA VAL A 139 11.34 -7.23 -7.75
C VAL A 139 11.70 -6.22 -6.68
N ASP A 140 11.47 -4.96 -7.00
CA ASP A 140 11.71 -3.85 -6.10
C ASP A 140 10.49 -2.93 -6.12
N ALA A 141 10.08 -2.44 -4.96
CA ALA A 141 8.89 -1.62 -4.82
C ALA A 141 9.17 -0.45 -3.88
N ASP A 142 8.70 0.73 -4.26
CA ASP A 142 8.90 1.96 -3.50
C ASP A 142 7.68 2.86 -3.63
N LEU A 143 7.38 3.55 -2.54
CA LEU A 143 6.25 4.46 -2.39
C LEU A 143 6.81 5.86 -2.27
N TYR A 144 6.46 6.76 -3.19
CA TYR A 144 6.99 8.12 -3.17
C TYR A 144 5.96 9.15 -3.62
N ARG A 145 6.17 10.39 -3.16
CA ARG A 145 5.40 11.57 -3.57
C ARG A 145 5.89 12.01 -4.95
N SER A 146 5.01 12.44 -5.85
CA SER A 146 5.35 12.67 -7.27
C SER A 146 6.48 13.68 -7.55
N ASP A 147 6.84 14.53 -6.58
CA ASP A 147 7.96 15.47 -6.63
C ASP A 147 9.28 14.91 -6.07
N GLN A 148 9.29 13.65 -5.65
CA GLN A 148 10.45 12.93 -5.13
C GLN A 148 10.96 11.91 -6.15
N SER A 149 12.25 11.62 -6.07
CA SER A 149 12.86 10.54 -6.84
C SER A 149 12.53 9.17 -6.25
N PHE A 150 12.25 8.21 -7.12
CA PHE A 150 12.31 6.79 -6.79
C PHE A 150 13.71 6.44 -6.27
N ILE A 151 13.80 5.85 -5.08
CA ILE A 151 15.09 5.43 -4.51
C ILE A 151 15.30 3.94 -4.76
N GLY A 152 14.23 3.14 -4.66
CA GLY A 152 14.32 1.69 -4.81
C GLY A 152 15.31 1.02 -3.86
N ARG A 153 15.61 -0.25 -4.10
CA ARG A 153 16.71 -0.96 -3.46
C ARG A 153 18.04 -0.58 -4.13
N PRO A 154 19.03 -0.06 -3.39
CA PRO A 154 20.33 0.30 -3.95
C PRO A 154 21.26 -0.90 -4.24
N ASP A 155 20.90 -2.11 -3.78
CA ASP A 155 21.75 -3.30 -3.89
C ASP A 155 21.39 -4.21 -5.06
N ILE A 156 20.62 -3.72 -6.04
CA ILE A 156 20.48 -4.42 -7.32
C ILE A 156 21.82 -4.24 -8.03
N GLY A 157 22.75 -5.15 -7.74
CA GLY A 157 24.17 -5.01 -8.10
C GLY A 157 24.40 -4.66 -9.57
N ILE A 158 25.62 -4.22 -9.89
CA ILE A 158 26.09 -3.76 -11.21
C ILE A 158 25.73 -4.74 -12.36
N THR A 159 25.36 -5.99 -12.04
CA THR A 159 24.95 -7.03 -12.97
C THR A 159 23.45 -7.09 -13.27
N ALA A 160 22.61 -6.17 -12.80
CA ALA A 160 21.17 -6.22 -13.06
C ALA A 160 20.71 -5.25 -14.16
N THR A 161 19.76 -5.71 -14.99
CA THR A 161 19.20 -4.91 -16.08
C THR A 161 17.70 -4.71 -15.87
N PRO A 162 17.17 -3.48 -16.05
CA PRO A 162 15.74 -3.23 -15.92
C PRO A 162 14.96 -3.96 -17.03
N ARG A 163 13.78 -4.47 -16.68
CA ARG A 163 12.88 -5.21 -17.60
C ARG A 163 11.52 -4.56 -17.75
N GLY A 164 11.11 -3.75 -16.80
CA GLY A 164 9.86 -3.02 -16.85
C GLY A 164 9.48 -2.46 -15.49
N ALA A 165 8.40 -1.71 -15.46
CA ALA A 165 7.84 -1.15 -14.25
C ALA A 165 6.31 -1.21 -14.28
N VAL A 166 5.70 -1.34 -13.11
CA VAL A 166 4.29 -1.06 -12.89
C VAL A 166 4.20 0.16 -11.98
N ILE A 167 3.37 1.13 -12.36
CA ILE A 167 3.13 2.36 -11.61
C ILE A 167 1.66 2.37 -11.23
N VAL A 168 1.38 2.49 -9.94
CA VAL A 168 0.03 2.62 -9.39
C VAL A 168 -0.11 4.02 -8.82
N VAL A 169 -0.92 4.85 -9.48
CA VAL A 169 -1.25 6.21 -9.01
C VAL A 169 -2.29 6.09 -7.91
N LEU A 170 -1.97 6.62 -6.73
CA LEU A 170 -2.77 6.35 -5.52
C LEU A 170 -3.87 7.38 -5.28
N ASP A 171 -3.80 8.55 -5.91
CA ASP A 171 -4.76 9.64 -5.72
C ASP A 171 -6.21 9.20 -5.95
N GLU A 172 -6.47 8.51 -7.05
CA GLU A 172 -7.80 8.00 -7.40
C GLU A 172 -8.10 6.66 -6.73
N ALA A 173 -7.08 5.80 -6.61
CA ALA A 173 -7.21 4.48 -5.99
C ALA A 173 -7.69 4.57 -4.53
N MET A 174 -7.30 5.64 -3.81
CA MET A 174 -7.61 5.79 -2.39
C MET A 174 -8.98 6.42 -2.12
N LEU A 175 -9.71 6.91 -3.13
CA LEU A 175 -11.01 7.59 -2.94
C LEU A 175 -12.00 6.83 -2.03
N PRO A 176 -12.15 5.48 -2.13
CA PRO A 176 -13.05 4.73 -1.25
C PRO A 176 -12.68 4.81 0.25
N ILE A 177 -11.41 5.09 0.55
CA ILE A 177 -10.86 5.10 1.91
C ILE A 177 -10.75 6.51 2.50
N LEU A 178 -10.54 7.54 1.66
CA LEU A 178 -10.38 8.92 2.12
C LEU A 178 -11.56 9.41 2.97
N LEU A 179 -12.78 8.94 2.67
CA LEU A 179 -13.99 9.28 3.46
C LEU A 179 -13.99 8.70 4.88
N ARG A 180 -13.17 7.68 5.16
CA ARG A 180 -13.10 6.97 6.45
C ARG A 180 -11.92 7.41 7.31
N VAL A 181 -10.95 8.10 6.72
CA VAL A 181 -9.76 8.61 7.41
C VAL A 181 -9.87 10.13 7.48
N PRO A 182 -10.29 10.70 8.62
CA PRO A 182 -10.42 12.14 8.76
C PRO A 182 -9.07 12.83 8.50
N ALA A 183 -9.11 13.98 7.84
CA ALA A 183 -7.92 14.76 7.56
C ALA A 183 -7.18 15.11 8.87
N PRO A 184 -5.83 15.11 8.89
CA PRO A 184 -5.07 15.51 10.07
C PRO A 184 -5.53 16.90 10.56
N GLY A 185 -5.94 17.00 11.83
CA GLY A 185 -6.44 18.25 12.43
C GLY A 185 -7.95 18.48 12.32
N SER A 186 -8.70 17.65 11.60
CA SER A 186 -10.16 17.62 11.69
C SER A 186 -10.57 16.92 12.99
N ARG A 187 -10.81 17.71 14.06
CA ARG A 187 -11.44 17.18 15.27
C ARG A 187 -12.82 16.62 14.86
N PRO A 188 -13.20 15.41 15.31
CA PRO A 188 -14.59 15.01 15.23
C PRO A 188 -15.39 16.04 16.03
N ASP A 189 -16.30 16.74 15.34
CA ASP A 189 -17.21 17.67 15.99
C ASP A 189 -18.02 16.85 16.98
N ARG A 190 -17.73 16.99 18.28
CA ARG A 190 -18.47 16.32 19.36
C ARG A 190 -19.83 16.99 19.49
N ARG A 191 -20.70 16.77 18.52
CA ARG A 191 -22.11 17.13 18.56
C ARG A 191 -22.94 16.07 17.85
N ARG A 192 -23.39 15.07 18.61
CA ARG A 192 -24.82 14.82 18.91
C ARG A 192 -24.95 13.56 19.75
#